data_AF-A0A194X1N8-F1
#
_entry.id   AF-A0A194X1N8-F1
#
_cell.length_a   1.000
_cell.length_b   1.000
_cell.length_c   1.000
_cell.angle_alpha   90.00
_cell.angle_beta   90.00
_cell.angle_gamma   90.00
#
_symmetry.space_group_name_H-M   'P 1'
#
loop_
_entity.id
_entity.type
_entity.pdbx_description
1 polymer ?
#
loop_
_entity_poly.entity_id
_entity_poly.type
_entity_poly.pdbx_seq_one_letter_code
_entity_poly.pdbx_strand_id
1 'polypeptide(L)'
;MLVKARPVNESIQEINDNSWVIGDRILLSRRRSPLSGFTWGDGRGSFYVISEAPYPLPPSRPLSATTPFEKVYDAGGVSAVWSIGDAFCKVKILHPDATREHVTLDYLHSKCPLSFAIPEVHYHAEYDGRHYIVLSRLPGHTLTNAWQNMDEEMKQYYVSRVANICKELAVWQADYISGVDGRHLSETYLTRLGQSEDCSPENLLTNCKGLGMDCSIFVLYHYDLGPGNIIVNLADGSMGIIDWETAGFVPREWIRTKFRVSGGMDLPGSDQELRVDWRRRVQRRLGEEGFPDIADRWMVWWRNEA
;
A
#
# COMPACT_ATOMS: atom_id res chain seq x y z
N MET A 1 12.87 -29.02 -19.46
CA MET A 1 13.46 -27.73 -19.03
C MET A 1 12.42 -27.01 -18.21
N LEU A 2 12.69 -26.69 -16.94
CA LEU A 2 11.84 -25.78 -16.17
C LEU A 2 11.89 -24.43 -16.88
N VAL A 3 10.77 -23.99 -17.45
CA VAL A 3 10.64 -22.65 -18.00
C VAL A 3 10.86 -21.70 -16.82
N LYS A 4 11.91 -20.88 -16.88
CA LYS A 4 12.19 -19.90 -15.85
C LYS A 4 11.00 -18.94 -15.79
N ALA A 5 10.38 -18.79 -14.62
CA ALA A 5 9.28 -17.85 -14.44
C ALA A 5 9.72 -16.44 -14.86
N ARG A 6 8.89 -15.77 -15.66
CA ARG A 6 9.14 -14.39 -16.14
C ARG A 6 9.32 -13.44 -14.96
N PRO A 7 10.16 -12.40 -15.02
CA PRO A 7 10.22 -11.37 -13.96
C PRO A 7 8.84 -10.83 -13.55
N VAL A 8 8.70 -10.37 -12.30
CA VAL A 8 7.41 -9.86 -11.79
C VAL A 8 6.87 -8.73 -12.67
N ASN A 9 7.70 -7.77 -13.07
CA ASN A 9 7.34 -6.67 -13.95
C ASN A 9 7.02 -7.05 -15.41
N GLU A 10 7.12 -8.33 -15.76
CA GLU A 10 6.71 -8.91 -17.05
C GLU A 10 5.52 -9.88 -16.89
N SER A 11 4.86 -9.89 -15.72
CA SER A 11 3.79 -10.84 -15.41
C SER A 11 2.56 -10.70 -16.30
N ILE A 12 2.33 -9.55 -16.93
CA ILE A 12 1.21 -9.36 -17.86
C ILE A 12 1.72 -9.50 -19.30
N GLN A 13 1.10 -10.39 -20.06
CA GLN A 13 1.38 -10.63 -21.46
C GLN A 13 0.11 -10.48 -22.29
N GLU A 14 0.26 -9.97 -23.50
CA GLU A 14 -0.81 -9.76 -24.45
C GLU A 14 -1.01 -11.02 -25.31
N ILE A 15 -2.26 -11.48 -25.40
CA ILE A 15 -2.65 -12.58 -26.31
C ILE A 15 -3.19 -11.98 -27.62
N ASN A 16 -4.10 -11.02 -27.51
CA ASN A 16 -4.65 -10.22 -28.61
C ASN A 16 -5.24 -8.92 -28.07
N ASP A 17 -5.86 -8.11 -28.94
CA ASP A 17 -6.40 -6.78 -28.62
C ASP A 17 -7.43 -6.75 -27.47
N ASN A 18 -8.04 -7.90 -27.11
CA ASN A 18 -9.06 -7.98 -26.07
C ASN A 18 -8.74 -9.02 -24.99
N SER A 19 -7.55 -9.61 -24.97
CA SER A 19 -7.19 -10.59 -23.95
C SER A 19 -5.71 -10.60 -23.60
N TRP A 20 -5.45 -10.80 -22.31
CA TRP A 20 -4.13 -10.82 -21.69
C TRP A 20 -4.06 -11.99 -20.72
N VAL A 21 -2.85 -12.47 -20.48
CA VAL A 21 -2.57 -13.43 -19.40
C VAL A 21 -1.72 -12.75 -18.34
N ILE A 22 -2.10 -12.93 -17.08
CA ILE A 22 -1.37 -12.45 -15.91
C ILE A 22 -0.81 -13.67 -15.17
N GLY A 23 0.51 -13.68 -14.98
CA GLY A 23 1.20 -14.72 -14.22
C GLY A 23 1.03 -16.13 -14.78
N ASP A 24 0.76 -16.28 -16.07
CA ASP A 24 0.55 -17.57 -16.75
C ASP A 24 -0.62 -18.42 -16.17
N ARG A 25 -1.47 -17.82 -15.33
CA ARG A 25 -2.59 -18.49 -14.64
C ARG A 25 -3.92 -17.77 -14.76
N ILE A 26 -3.89 -16.46 -14.94
CA ILE A 26 -5.08 -15.60 -14.91
C ILE A 26 -5.32 -15.06 -16.32
N LEU A 27 -6.46 -15.42 -16.92
CA LEU A 27 -6.91 -14.85 -18.19
C LEU A 27 -7.76 -13.61 -17.92
N LEU A 28 -7.31 -12.48 -18.44
CA LEU A 28 -8.02 -11.21 -18.43
C LEU A 28 -8.61 -10.95 -19.82
N SER A 29 -9.94 -10.76 -19.91
CA SER A 29 -10.62 -10.48 -21.17
C SER A 29 -11.42 -9.18 -21.10
N ARG A 30 -11.36 -8.35 -22.15
CA ARG A 30 -12.20 -7.16 -22.29
C ARG A 30 -13.48 -7.48 -23.08
N ARG A 31 -14.65 -7.14 -22.54
CA ARG A 31 -15.97 -7.47 -23.08
C ARG A 31 -16.95 -6.31 -22.97
N ARG A 32 -17.99 -6.30 -23.80
CA ARG A 32 -19.04 -5.24 -23.79
C ARG A 32 -20.05 -5.38 -22.66
N SER A 33 -20.18 -6.58 -22.08
CA SER A 33 -21.13 -6.85 -21.01
C SER A 33 -20.37 -7.42 -19.80
N PRO A 34 -20.75 -7.03 -18.57
CA PRO A 34 -20.17 -7.62 -17.39
C PRO A 34 -20.60 -9.09 -17.28
N LEU A 35 -19.78 -9.91 -16.63
CA LEU A 35 -20.17 -11.26 -16.20
C LEU A 35 -20.27 -11.30 -14.68
N SER A 36 -21.04 -12.24 -14.15
CA SER A 36 -21.01 -12.55 -12.72
C SER A 36 -19.61 -13.02 -12.32
N GLY A 37 -19.03 -12.41 -11.29
CA GLY A 37 -17.70 -12.76 -10.78
C GLY A 37 -16.76 -11.56 -10.74
N PHE A 38 -15.47 -11.82 -10.94
CA PHE A 38 -14.38 -10.85 -10.85
C PHE A 38 -14.34 -9.92 -12.08
N THR A 39 -15.12 -8.85 -12.03
CA THR A 39 -15.31 -7.90 -13.15
C THR A 39 -15.20 -6.45 -12.69
N TRP A 40 -14.60 -5.59 -13.52
CA TRP A 40 -14.58 -4.14 -13.32
C TRP A 40 -14.68 -3.37 -14.64
N GLY A 41 -14.99 -2.08 -14.56
CA GLY A 41 -15.15 -1.19 -15.72
C GLY A 41 -13.82 -0.80 -16.37
N ASP A 42 -13.87 -0.49 -17.67
CA ASP A 42 -12.73 0.07 -18.39
C ASP A 42 -12.75 1.60 -18.49
N GLY A 43 -13.68 2.26 -17.79
CA GLY A 43 -13.95 3.70 -17.89
C GLY A 43 -14.61 4.15 -19.21
N ARG A 44 -14.91 3.23 -20.14
CA ARG A 44 -15.41 3.51 -21.51
C ARG A 44 -16.61 2.64 -21.92
N GLY A 45 -17.31 2.07 -20.93
CA GLY A 45 -18.52 1.27 -21.14
C GLY A 45 -18.27 -0.18 -21.53
N SER A 46 -17.02 -0.66 -21.50
CA SER A 46 -16.70 -2.08 -21.53
C SER A 46 -16.18 -2.53 -20.16
N PHE A 47 -15.93 -3.83 -20.02
CA PHE A 47 -15.59 -4.47 -18.76
C PHE A 47 -14.42 -5.41 -18.94
N TYR A 48 -13.55 -5.45 -17.93
CA TYR A 48 -12.53 -6.47 -17.79
C TYR A 48 -13.06 -7.60 -16.92
N VAL A 49 -12.84 -8.84 -17.36
CA VAL A 49 -13.30 -10.05 -16.66
C VAL A 49 -12.12 -10.97 -16.44
N ILE A 50 -11.95 -11.45 -15.21
CA ILE A 50 -10.97 -12.47 -14.85
C ILE A 50 -11.58 -13.87 -14.95
N SER A 51 -10.79 -14.80 -15.48
CA SER A 51 -11.05 -16.24 -15.54
C SER A 51 -9.75 -17.03 -15.44
N GLU A 52 -9.83 -18.34 -15.28
CA GLU A 52 -8.65 -19.20 -15.31
C GLU A 52 -8.06 -19.29 -16.73
N ALA A 53 -6.73 -19.21 -16.84
CA ALA A 53 -6.06 -19.37 -18.12
C ALA A 53 -6.14 -20.82 -18.62
N PRO A 54 -6.41 -21.06 -19.92
CA PRO A 54 -6.55 -22.41 -20.45
C PRO A 54 -5.19 -23.12 -20.52
N TYR A 55 -5.24 -24.46 -20.55
CA TYR A 55 -4.07 -25.30 -20.81
C TYR A 55 -4.24 -26.07 -22.15
N PRO A 56 -3.28 -25.97 -23.09
CA PRO A 56 -2.07 -25.16 -23.05
C PRO A 56 -2.37 -23.64 -23.14
N LEU A 57 -1.44 -22.81 -22.64
CA LEU A 57 -1.57 -21.36 -22.72
C LEU A 57 -1.62 -20.89 -24.17
N PRO A 58 -2.46 -19.89 -24.50
CA PRO A 58 -2.44 -19.27 -25.82
C PRO A 58 -1.07 -18.60 -26.06
N PRO A 59 -0.59 -18.52 -27.31
CA PRO A 59 0.58 -17.73 -27.64
C PRO A 59 0.41 -16.29 -27.13
N SER A 60 1.40 -15.80 -26.40
CA SER A 60 1.39 -14.45 -25.82
C SER A 60 2.70 -13.72 -26.12
N ARG A 61 2.65 -12.38 -26.06
CA ARG A 61 3.80 -11.49 -26.26
C ARG A 61 3.87 -10.43 -25.15
N PRO A 62 5.01 -9.74 -24.96
CA PRO A 62 5.06 -8.57 -24.10
C PRO A 62 4.00 -7.54 -24.50
N LEU A 63 3.53 -6.77 -23.52
CA LEU A 63 2.55 -5.71 -23.75
C LEU A 63 2.98 -4.78 -24.88
N SER A 64 2.12 -4.61 -25.89
CA SER A 64 2.36 -3.67 -26.98
C SER A 64 2.26 -2.22 -26.51
N ALA A 65 2.87 -1.30 -27.27
CA ALA A 65 2.74 0.15 -26.99
C ALA A 65 1.29 0.67 -27.12
N THR A 66 0.41 -0.10 -27.76
CA THR A 66 -1.02 0.20 -27.94
C THR A 66 -1.91 -0.44 -26.88
N THR A 67 -1.34 -1.19 -25.94
CA THR A 67 -2.10 -1.78 -24.84
C THR A 67 -2.83 -0.70 -24.03
N PRO A 68 -4.05 -0.95 -23.53
CA PRO A 68 -4.76 -0.01 -22.67
C PRO A 68 -4.22 0.05 -21.23
N PHE A 69 -3.14 -0.68 -20.93
CA PHE A 69 -2.58 -0.81 -19.58
C PHE A 69 -1.39 0.13 -19.41
N GLU A 70 -1.35 0.82 -18.28
CA GLU A 70 -0.22 1.66 -17.90
C GLU A 70 0.48 1.04 -16.70
N LYS A 71 1.79 0.80 -16.80
CA LYS A 71 2.59 0.38 -15.64
C LYS A 71 2.90 1.62 -14.80
N VAL A 72 2.27 1.71 -13.63
CA VAL A 72 2.36 2.87 -12.72
C VAL A 72 3.42 2.69 -11.63
N TYR A 73 3.89 1.46 -11.41
CA TYR A 73 4.99 1.15 -10.50
C TYR A 73 5.78 -0.07 -11.00
N ASP A 74 7.11 0.00 -10.92
CA ASP A 74 8.03 -1.06 -11.35
C ASP A 74 9.24 -1.16 -10.41
N ALA A 75 9.27 -2.21 -9.59
CA ALA A 75 10.42 -2.61 -8.77
C ALA A 75 11.07 -3.87 -9.36
N GLY A 76 11.09 -4.00 -10.69
CA GLY A 76 11.72 -5.08 -11.42
C GLY A 76 11.14 -6.45 -11.09
N GLY A 77 12.00 -7.34 -10.59
CA GLY A 77 11.62 -8.71 -10.24
C GLY A 77 10.82 -8.87 -8.95
N VAL A 78 10.53 -7.78 -8.22
CA VAL A 78 9.97 -7.86 -6.86
C VAL A 78 8.51 -7.46 -6.79
N SER A 79 8.14 -6.31 -7.37
CA SER A 79 6.77 -5.77 -7.33
C SER A 79 6.51 -4.94 -8.58
N ALA A 80 5.30 -4.98 -9.10
CA ALA A 80 4.86 -4.14 -10.20
C ALA A 80 3.36 -3.90 -10.13
N VAL A 81 2.93 -2.70 -10.55
CA VAL A 81 1.52 -2.29 -10.54
C VAL A 81 1.12 -1.73 -11.89
N TRP A 82 -0.03 -2.18 -12.38
CA TRP A 82 -0.63 -1.70 -13.62
C TRP A 82 -1.99 -1.07 -13.36
N SER A 83 -2.21 0.09 -13.94
CA SER A 83 -3.51 0.71 -14.13
C SER A 83 -4.22 0.02 -15.29
N ILE A 84 -5.40 -0.56 -15.03
CA ILE A 84 -6.20 -1.32 -15.99
C ILE A 84 -7.65 -0.85 -15.89
N GLY A 85 -8.02 0.15 -16.70
CA GLY A 85 -9.34 0.76 -16.59
C GLY A 85 -9.59 1.35 -15.19
N ASP A 86 -10.71 0.96 -14.59
CA ASP A 86 -11.14 1.43 -13.27
C ASP A 86 -10.53 0.63 -12.10
N ALA A 87 -9.46 -0.13 -12.34
CA ALA A 87 -8.77 -0.90 -11.31
C ALA A 87 -7.24 -0.82 -11.43
N PHE A 88 -6.56 -1.28 -10.38
CA PHE A 88 -5.13 -1.50 -10.34
C PHE A 88 -4.84 -2.99 -10.12
N CYS A 89 -3.99 -3.58 -10.95
CA CYS A 89 -3.46 -4.92 -10.74
C CYS A 89 -2.05 -4.81 -10.16
N LYS A 90 -1.85 -5.31 -8.95
CA LYS A 90 -0.54 -5.45 -8.31
C LYS A 90 -0.07 -6.90 -8.39
N VAL A 91 1.19 -7.10 -8.74
CA VAL A 91 1.86 -8.39 -8.69
C VAL A 91 3.14 -8.23 -7.90
N LYS A 92 3.35 -9.08 -6.88
CA LYS A 92 4.56 -9.05 -6.06
C LYS A 92 5.03 -10.43 -5.66
N ILE A 93 6.31 -10.55 -5.32
CA ILE A 93 6.85 -11.75 -4.68
C ILE A 93 6.17 -11.96 -3.33
N LEU A 94 5.87 -13.22 -3.05
CA LEU A 94 5.24 -13.64 -1.82
C LEU A 94 6.25 -13.60 -0.65
N HIS A 95 5.91 -12.84 0.39
CA HIS A 95 6.55 -12.99 1.70
C HIS A 95 5.69 -13.96 2.51
N PRO A 96 6.16 -15.19 2.82
CA PRO A 96 5.31 -16.28 3.30
C PRO A 96 4.45 -15.88 4.51
N ASP A 97 5.07 -15.22 5.49
CA ASP A 97 4.45 -14.94 6.78
C ASP A 97 3.85 -13.55 6.89
N ALA A 98 3.92 -12.72 5.85
CA ALA A 98 3.36 -11.38 5.89
C ALA A 98 1.84 -11.41 5.68
N THR A 99 1.13 -10.59 6.46
CA THR A 99 -0.30 -10.33 6.25
C THR A 99 -0.53 -9.83 4.83
N ARG A 100 -1.59 -10.32 4.18
CA ARG A 100 -1.91 -9.93 2.80
C ARG A 100 -2.79 -8.69 2.78
N GLU A 101 -2.57 -7.83 1.78
CA GLU A 101 -3.36 -6.60 1.61
C GLU A 101 -4.88 -6.88 1.57
N HIS A 102 -5.32 -7.96 0.91
CA HIS A 102 -6.74 -8.32 0.87
C HIS A 102 -7.30 -8.65 2.27
N VAL A 103 -6.52 -9.29 3.14
CA VAL A 103 -6.92 -9.59 4.53
C VAL A 103 -7.04 -8.31 5.35
N THR A 104 -6.10 -7.37 5.16
CA THR A 104 -6.17 -6.05 5.80
C THR A 104 -7.38 -5.25 5.33
N LEU A 105 -7.66 -5.24 4.01
CA LEU A 105 -8.82 -4.56 3.46
C LEU A 105 -10.12 -5.17 3.98
N ASP A 106 -10.26 -6.50 3.99
CA ASP A 106 -11.42 -7.18 4.58
C ASP A 106 -11.64 -6.80 6.05
N TYR A 107 -10.56 -6.73 6.84
CA TYR A 107 -10.61 -6.26 8.22
C TYR A 107 -11.15 -4.81 8.30
N LEU A 108 -10.67 -3.90 7.47
CA LEU A 108 -11.12 -2.50 7.46
C LEU A 108 -12.57 -2.35 7.00
N HIS A 109 -12.99 -3.09 5.98
CA HIS A 109 -14.39 -3.14 5.52
C HIS A 109 -15.34 -3.59 6.64
N SER A 110 -14.89 -4.51 7.51
CA SER A 110 -15.65 -4.91 8.70
C SER A 110 -15.81 -3.82 9.76
N LYS A 111 -15.03 -2.73 9.67
CA LYS A 111 -15.10 -1.56 10.59
C LYS A 111 -15.91 -0.40 10.03
N CYS A 112 -16.46 -0.51 8.82
CA CYS A 112 -17.25 0.56 8.22
C CYS A 112 -18.45 0.98 9.10
N PRO A 113 -18.83 2.27 9.09
CA PRO A 113 -18.31 3.32 8.20
C PRO A 113 -16.95 3.89 8.65
N LEU A 114 -16.07 4.13 7.69
CA LEU A 114 -14.79 4.83 7.87
C LEU A 114 -14.92 6.30 7.47
N SER A 115 -14.11 7.19 8.06
CA SER A 115 -14.12 8.60 7.65
C SER A 115 -13.46 8.86 6.29
N PHE A 116 -12.86 7.84 5.66
CA PHE A 116 -12.10 7.90 4.41
C PHE A 116 -12.44 6.68 3.52
N ALA A 117 -12.15 6.77 2.23
CA ALA A 117 -12.34 5.68 1.29
C ALA A 117 -11.16 4.68 1.30
N ILE A 118 -11.46 3.40 1.08
CA ILE A 118 -10.48 2.33 0.86
C ILE A 118 -10.82 1.56 -0.42
N PRO A 119 -9.85 0.95 -1.11
CA PRO A 119 -10.13 0.13 -2.28
C PRO A 119 -11.01 -1.09 -1.98
N GLU A 120 -11.78 -1.49 -2.97
CA GLU A 120 -12.47 -2.78 -3.01
C GLU A 120 -11.55 -3.83 -3.64
N VAL A 121 -11.58 -5.06 -3.14
CA VAL A 121 -10.82 -6.17 -3.73
C VAL A 121 -11.67 -6.82 -4.82
N HIS A 122 -11.30 -6.59 -6.09
CA HIS A 122 -11.96 -7.25 -7.22
C HIS A 122 -11.47 -8.68 -7.43
N TYR A 123 -10.22 -8.99 -7.11
CA TYR A 123 -9.63 -10.31 -7.25
C TYR A 123 -8.34 -10.41 -6.44
N HIS A 124 -8.02 -11.59 -5.92
CA HIS A 124 -6.69 -11.90 -5.43
C HIS A 124 -6.36 -13.39 -5.64
N ALA A 125 -5.07 -13.71 -5.73
CA ALA A 125 -4.61 -15.09 -5.82
C ALA A 125 -3.14 -15.22 -5.42
N GLU A 126 -2.73 -16.44 -5.08
CA GLU A 126 -1.34 -16.80 -4.82
C GLU A 126 -0.93 -17.95 -5.74
N TYR A 127 -0.02 -17.68 -6.67
CA TYR A 127 0.49 -18.68 -7.62
C TYR A 127 2.00 -18.54 -7.79
N ASP A 128 2.69 -19.67 -7.89
CA ASP A 128 4.11 -19.72 -8.29
C ASP A 128 5.02 -18.75 -7.50
N GLY A 129 4.75 -18.61 -6.18
CA GLY A 129 5.51 -17.75 -5.28
C GLY A 129 5.20 -16.24 -5.40
N ARG A 130 4.06 -15.87 -5.99
CA ARG A 130 3.60 -14.48 -6.14
C ARG A 130 2.22 -14.28 -5.57
N HIS A 131 1.98 -13.07 -5.08
CA HIS A 131 0.66 -12.57 -4.75
C HIS A 131 0.18 -11.64 -5.87
N TYR A 132 -1.04 -11.88 -6.32
CA TYR A 132 -1.77 -11.08 -7.31
C TYR A 132 -2.96 -10.47 -6.60
N ILE A 133 -3.18 -9.16 -6.79
CA ILE A 133 -4.37 -8.50 -6.28
C ILE A 133 -4.85 -7.44 -7.28
N VAL A 134 -6.17 -7.37 -7.48
CA VAL A 134 -6.82 -6.35 -8.29
C VAL A 134 -7.73 -5.53 -7.38
N LEU A 135 -7.47 -4.23 -7.33
CA LEU A 135 -8.11 -3.28 -6.43
C LEU A 135 -8.88 -2.24 -7.23
N SER A 136 -10.03 -1.79 -6.73
CA SER A 136 -10.77 -0.69 -7.34
C SER A 136 -9.97 0.61 -7.32
N ARG A 137 -10.19 1.48 -8.32
CA ARG A 137 -9.63 2.83 -8.34
C ARG A 137 -10.44 3.75 -7.43
N LEU A 138 -9.76 4.44 -6.53
CA LEU A 138 -10.36 5.55 -5.80
C LEU A 138 -10.39 6.84 -6.65
N PRO A 139 -11.47 7.63 -6.60
CA PRO A 139 -11.57 8.87 -7.35
C PRO A 139 -10.65 9.95 -6.78
N GLY A 140 -10.00 10.72 -7.66
CA GLY A 140 -9.15 11.85 -7.28
C GLY A 140 -7.70 11.71 -7.75
N HIS A 141 -6.81 12.44 -7.09
CA HIS A 141 -5.37 12.44 -7.36
C HIS A 141 -4.60 12.08 -6.11
N THR A 142 -3.44 11.44 -6.28
CA THR A 142 -2.50 11.27 -5.15
C THR A 142 -2.16 12.64 -4.56
N LEU A 143 -2.03 12.72 -3.23
CA LEU A 143 -1.63 13.93 -2.53
C LEU A 143 -0.29 14.45 -3.07
N THR A 144 0.63 13.55 -3.41
CA THR A 144 1.89 13.87 -4.10
C THR A 144 1.72 14.82 -5.29
N ASN A 145 0.77 14.50 -6.18
CA ASN A 145 0.52 15.29 -7.40
C ASN A 145 -0.27 16.58 -7.12
N ALA A 146 -1.12 16.58 -6.09
CA ALA A 146 -1.97 17.71 -5.79
C ALA A 146 -1.28 18.77 -4.90
N TRP A 147 -0.35 18.37 -4.03
CA TRP A 147 0.17 19.18 -2.91
C TRP A 147 0.70 20.56 -3.32
N GLN A 148 1.45 20.62 -4.43
CA GLN A 148 2.09 21.86 -4.90
C GLN A 148 1.07 22.91 -5.35
N ASN A 149 -0.10 22.47 -5.80
CA ASN A 149 -1.17 23.32 -6.29
C ASN A 149 -2.19 23.67 -5.21
N MET A 150 -2.02 23.16 -3.98
CA MET A 150 -2.90 23.49 -2.87
C MET A 150 -2.50 24.82 -2.23
N ASP A 151 -3.51 25.62 -1.88
CA ASP A 151 -3.33 26.72 -0.94
C ASP A 151 -3.09 26.21 0.49
N GLU A 152 -2.73 27.13 1.38
CA GLU A 152 -2.40 26.78 2.76
C GLU A 152 -3.61 26.27 3.56
N GLU A 153 -4.82 26.71 3.24
CA GLU A 153 -6.04 26.23 3.90
C GLU A 153 -6.29 24.76 3.57
N MET A 154 -6.21 24.38 2.29
CA MET A 154 -6.35 22.99 1.87
C MET A 154 -5.24 22.09 2.41
N LYS A 155 -3.98 22.56 2.42
CA LYS A 155 -2.88 21.81 3.03
C LYS A 155 -3.16 21.55 4.51
N GLN A 156 -3.58 22.57 5.25
CA GLN A 156 -3.91 22.45 6.67
C GLN A 156 -5.11 21.51 6.89
N TYR A 157 -6.12 21.56 6.01
CA TYR A 157 -7.25 20.65 6.01
C TYR A 157 -6.80 19.20 5.88
N TYR A 158 -6.03 18.86 4.84
CA TYR A 158 -5.58 17.48 4.62
C TYR A 158 -4.61 16.96 5.68
N VAL A 159 -3.75 17.83 6.23
CA VAL A 159 -2.91 17.51 7.41
C VAL A 159 -3.77 17.15 8.61
N SER A 160 -4.81 17.93 8.89
CA SER A 160 -5.73 17.69 10.00
C SER A 160 -6.55 16.41 9.78
N ARG A 161 -6.98 16.15 8.53
CA ARG A 161 -7.68 14.93 8.13
C ARG A 161 -6.83 13.68 8.37
N VAL A 162 -5.57 13.66 7.96
CA VAL A 162 -4.69 12.50 8.21
C VAL A 162 -4.46 12.27 9.70
N ALA A 163 -4.25 13.33 10.48
CA ALA A 163 -4.10 13.17 11.93
C ALA A 163 -5.38 12.59 12.58
N ASN A 164 -6.56 13.02 12.13
CA ASN A 164 -7.84 12.45 12.58
C ASN A 164 -8.02 10.99 12.17
N ILE A 165 -7.59 10.60 10.97
CA ILE A 165 -7.60 9.20 10.54
C ILE A 165 -6.66 8.37 11.41
N CYS A 166 -5.45 8.86 11.71
CA CYS A 166 -4.56 8.17 12.65
C CYS A 166 -5.21 7.97 14.04
N LYS A 167 -6.03 8.91 14.51
CA LYS A 167 -6.82 8.75 15.75
C LYS A 167 -7.89 7.69 15.61
N GLU A 168 -8.63 7.69 14.50
CA GLU A 168 -9.68 6.71 14.18
C GLU A 168 -9.11 5.29 14.14
N LEU A 169 -8.03 5.07 13.38
CA LEU A 169 -7.34 3.78 13.31
C LEU A 169 -6.83 3.33 14.68
N ALA A 170 -6.28 4.27 15.47
CA ALA A 170 -5.70 3.97 16.77
C ALA A 170 -6.73 3.58 17.86
N VAL A 171 -8.03 3.68 17.57
CA VAL A 171 -9.08 3.13 18.44
C VAL A 171 -9.04 1.60 18.41
N TRP A 172 -8.64 0.99 17.31
CA TRP A 172 -8.56 -0.47 17.22
C TRP A 172 -7.23 -0.95 17.78
N GLN A 173 -7.34 -1.80 18.78
CA GLN A 173 -6.23 -2.25 19.62
C GLN A 173 -6.02 -3.75 19.51
N ALA A 174 -4.79 -4.19 19.78
CA ALA A 174 -4.40 -5.57 19.95
C ALA A 174 -3.39 -5.70 21.09
N ASP A 175 -3.29 -6.90 21.65
CA ASP A 175 -2.35 -7.21 22.74
C ASP A 175 -0.95 -7.58 22.22
N TYR A 176 -0.77 -7.68 20.90
CA TYR A 176 0.47 -8.12 20.26
C TYR A 176 0.78 -7.33 18.98
N ILE A 177 2.07 -7.05 18.74
CA ILE A 177 2.57 -6.47 17.50
C ILE A 177 2.46 -7.47 16.36
N SER A 178 1.59 -7.20 15.40
CA SER A 178 1.25 -8.14 14.32
C SER A 178 0.43 -7.45 13.24
N GLY A 179 0.24 -8.09 12.10
CA GLY A 179 -0.82 -7.71 11.17
C GLY A 179 -2.20 -8.07 11.70
N VAL A 180 -3.25 -7.73 10.95
CA VAL A 180 -4.63 -7.86 11.43
C VAL A 180 -5.10 -9.29 11.69
N ASP A 181 -4.41 -10.28 11.12
CA ASP A 181 -4.65 -11.72 11.29
C ASP A 181 -3.64 -12.40 12.24
N GLY A 182 -2.84 -11.60 12.96
CA GLY A 182 -1.79 -12.09 13.86
C GLY A 182 -0.48 -12.49 13.18
N ARG A 183 -0.39 -12.36 11.85
CA ARG A 183 0.83 -12.66 11.09
C ARG A 183 1.87 -11.55 11.16
N HIS A 184 3.01 -11.75 10.47
CA HIS A 184 4.11 -10.81 10.50
C HIS A 184 3.71 -9.48 9.83
N LEU A 185 4.31 -8.40 10.35
CA LEU A 185 4.36 -7.11 9.69
C LEU A 185 5.47 -7.10 8.64
N SER A 186 5.51 -6.07 7.82
CA SER A 186 6.62 -5.78 6.90
C SER A 186 7.22 -4.40 7.17
N GLU A 187 7.39 -4.05 8.45
CA GLU A 187 7.91 -2.75 8.90
C GLU A 187 9.41 -2.83 9.18
N THR A 188 10.21 -2.65 8.13
CA THR A 188 11.68 -2.76 8.20
C THR A 188 12.33 -1.62 8.98
N TYR A 189 11.65 -0.47 9.19
CA TYR A 189 12.20 0.60 10.04
C TYR A 189 12.24 0.23 11.53
N LEU A 190 11.50 -0.81 11.95
CA LEU A 190 11.61 -1.40 13.28
C LEU A 190 12.64 -2.54 13.34
N THR A 191 13.46 -2.68 12.29
CA THR A 191 14.63 -3.55 12.26
C THR A 191 15.92 -2.73 12.20
N ARG A 192 17.01 -3.29 12.72
CA ARG A 192 18.26 -2.57 12.94
C ARG A 192 19.09 -2.55 11.65
N LEU A 193 19.70 -1.39 11.32
CA LEU A 193 20.50 -1.26 10.10
C LEU A 193 21.70 -2.23 10.12
N GLY A 194 21.89 -2.93 9.00
CA GLY A 194 23.01 -3.86 8.79
C GLY A 194 22.80 -5.25 9.39
N GLN A 195 21.64 -5.52 10.01
CA GLN A 195 21.24 -6.87 10.41
C GLN A 195 20.33 -7.50 9.36
N SER A 196 20.13 -8.82 9.42
CA SER A 196 19.11 -9.47 8.59
C SER A 196 17.72 -8.90 8.92
N GLU A 197 16.96 -8.55 7.89
CA GLU A 197 15.56 -8.13 8.05
C GLU A 197 14.75 -9.27 8.67
N ASP A 198 14.33 -9.07 9.92
CA ASP A 198 13.46 -9.97 10.66
C ASP A 198 12.28 -9.17 11.21
N CYS A 199 11.13 -9.30 10.56
CA CYS A 199 9.89 -8.64 10.97
C CYS A 199 8.95 -9.60 11.75
N SER A 200 9.48 -10.66 12.36
CA SER A 200 8.71 -11.49 13.28
C SER A 200 8.17 -10.65 14.45
N PRO A 201 6.95 -10.94 14.93
CA PRO A 201 6.37 -10.28 16.11
C PRO A 201 7.33 -10.21 17.30
N GLU A 202 8.09 -11.28 17.57
CA GLU A 202 9.02 -11.38 18.69
C GLU A 202 10.20 -10.41 18.55
N ASN A 203 10.78 -10.32 17.35
CA ASN A 203 11.89 -9.42 17.08
C ASN A 203 11.43 -7.96 17.10
N LEU A 204 10.29 -7.66 16.46
CA LEU A 204 9.73 -6.31 16.46
C LEU A 204 9.37 -5.87 17.89
N LEU A 205 8.77 -6.74 18.70
CA LEU A 205 8.49 -6.47 20.11
C LEU A 205 9.77 -6.16 20.89
N THR A 206 10.82 -6.95 20.67
CA THR A 206 12.12 -6.78 21.33
C THR A 206 12.74 -5.42 20.96
N ASN A 207 12.74 -5.06 19.68
CA ASN A 207 13.27 -3.78 19.22
C ASN A 207 12.45 -2.61 19.76
N CYS A 208 11.12 -2.72 19.76
CA CYS A 208 10.23 -1.71 20.30
C CYS A 208 10.48 -1.44 21.80
N LYS A 209 10.64 -2.51 22.60
CA LYS A 209 11.01 -2.40 24.01
C LYS A 209 12.40 -1.80 24.20
N GLY A 210 13.37 -2.20 23.37
CA GLY A 210 14.73 -1.65 23.39
C GLY A 210 14.79 -0.15 23.06
N LEU A 211 13.88 0.36 22.23
CA LEU A 211 13.69 1.78 21.94
C LEU A 211 12.95 2.54 23.06
N GLY A 212 12.40 1.81 24.04
CA GLY A 212 11.66 2.35 25.18
C GLY A 212 10.25 2.84 24.82
N MET A 213 9.60 2.20 23.84
CA MET A 213 8.18 2.41 23.54
C MET A 213 7.29 1.62 24.50
N ASP A 214 6.09 2.14 24.79
CA ASP A 214 5.08 1.40 25.53
C ASP A 214 4.50 0.27 24.66
N CYS A 215 4.78 -0.96 25.07
CA CYS A 215 4.34 -2.18 24.39
C CYS A 215 3.24 -2.90 25.17
N SER A 216 2.49 -2.18 26.02
CA SER A 216 1.35 -2.73 26.77
C SER A 216 0.09 -2.87 25.90
N ILE A 217 -0.07 -1.99 24.91
CA ILE A 217 -1.18 -1.99 23.94
C ILE A 217 -0.61 -1.61 22.57
N PHE A 218 -1.07 -2.30 21.53
CA PHE A 218 -0.73 -1.99 20.15
C PHE A 218 -1.97 -1.44 19.43
N VAL A 219 -1.77 -0.46 18.55
CA VAL A 219 -2.84 0.24 17.84
C VAL A 219 -2.69 0.06 16.34
N LEU A 220 -3.81 -0.01 15.61
CA LEU A 220 -3.75 -0.15 14.16
C LEU A 220 -3.14 1.11 13.53
N TYR A 221 -2.15 0.89 12.66
CA TYR A 221 -1.52 1.92 11.85
C TYR A 221 -1.21 1.38 10.45
N HIS A 222 -1.20 2.26 9.46
CA HIS A 222 -0.96 1.91 8.06
C HIS A 222 0.54 1.73 7.74
N TYR A 223 1.46 2.31 8.52
CA TYR A 223 2.92 2.37 8.29
C TYR A 223 3.39 3.19 7.11
N ASP A 224 2.72 3.12 5.96
CA ASP A 224 3.13 3.87 4.76
C ASP A 224 2.15 4.98 4.33
N LEU A 225 1.75 5.85 5.26
CA LEU A 225 0.93 7.05 4.96
C LEU A 225 1.71 8.18 4.27
N GLY A 226 2.57 7.80 3.31
CA GLY A 226 3.23 8.73 2.42
C GLY A 226 2.24 9.44 1.50
N PRO A 227 2.61 10.58 0.91
CA PRO A 227 1.72 11.36 0.06
C PRO A 227 1.32 10.62 -1.24
N GLY A 228 2.06 9.57 -1.63
CA GLY A 228 1.70 8.71 -2.75
C GLY A 228 0.50 7.80 -2.49
N ASN A 229 0.26 7.47 -1.21
CA ASN A 229 -0.77 6.52 -0.79
C ASN A 229 -2.07 7.19 -0.31
N ILE A 230 -2.14 8.52 -0.41
CA ILE A 230 -3.32 9.31 -0.05
C ILE A 230 -3.94 9.83 -1.33
N ILE A 231 -5.19 9.51 -1.58
CA ILE A 231 -5.97 10.03 -2.69
C ILE A 231 -6.85 11.17 -2.18
N VAL A 232 -6.79 12.32 -2.84
CA VAL A 232 -7.57 13.52 -2.50
C VAL A 232 -8.46 13.94 -3.65
N ASN A 233 -9.64 14.45 -3.32
CA ASN A 233 -10.51 15.14 -4.25
C ASN A 233 -10.71 16.59 -3.80
N LEU A 234 -10.10 17.53 -4.53
CA LEU A 234 -10.14 18.95 -4.18
C LEU A 234 -11.53 19.58 -4.33
N ALA A 235 -12.44 18.96 -5.10
CA ALA A 235 -13.76 19.52 -5.33
C ALA A 235 -14.71 19.35 -4.14
N ASP A 236 -14.60 18.23 -3.42
CA ASP A 236 -15.46 17.89 -2.28
C ASP A 236 -14.70 17.69 -0.95
N GLY A 237 -13.37 17.76 -0.98
CA GLY A 237 -12.52 17.56 0.19
C GLY A 237 -12.45 16.11 0.68
N SER A 238 -12.93 15.14 -0.12
CA SER A 238 -12.87 13.73 0.25
C SER A 238 -11.44 13.17 0.17
N MET A 239 -11.21 12.11 0.93
CA MET A 239 -9.92 11.45 1.04
C MET A 239 -10.10 9.93 0.98
N GLY A 240 -9.18 9.28 0.28
CA GLY A 240 -8.99 7.83 0.31
C GLY A 240 -7.56 7.47 0.67
N ILE A 241 -7.37 6.24 1.16
CA ILE A 241 -6.05 5.69 1.48
C ILE A 241 -5.91 4.35 0.77
N ILE A 242 -4.78 4.16 0.09
CA ILE A 242 -4.45 2.95 -0.66
C ILE A 242 -3.17 2.32 -0.10
N ASP A 243 -2.86 1.11 -0.54
CA ASP A 243 -1.61 0.41 -0.21
C ASP A 243 -1.51 -0.07 1.24
N TRP A 244 -2.55 -0.81 1.66
CA TRP A 244 -2.72 -1.33 3.01
C TRP A 244 -1.88 -2.59 3.31
N GLU A 245 -0.94 -2.93 2.44
CA GLU A 245 -0.20 -4.19 2.52
C GLU A 245 0.73 -4.29 3.72
N THR A 246 1.15 -3.15 4.28
CA THR A 246 2.07 -3.11 5.42
C THR A 246 1.34 -2.97 6.76
N ALA A 247 0.07 -2.58 6.75
CA ALA A 247 -0.69 -2.15 7.93
C ALA A 247 -0.90 -3.25 8.99
N GLY A 248 -1.08 -2.81 10.24
CA GLY A 248 -1.19 -3.70 11.40
C GLY A 248 -0.99 -2.96 12.72
N PHE A 249 -0.79 -3.70 13.80
CA PHE A 249 -0.77 -3.20 15.17
C PHE A 249 0.65 -2.89 15.66
N VAL A 250 0.91 -1.67 16.13
CA VAL A 250 2.20 -1.19 16.69
C VAL A 250 2.05 -0.34 17.95
N PRO A 251 3.14 -0.10 18.70
CA PRO A 251 3.16 0.92 19.74
C PRO A 251 2.71 2.28 19.20
N ARG A 252 1.97 3.02 20.01
CA ARG A 252 1.36 4.31 19.64
C ARG A 252 2.41 5.34 19.22
N GLU A 253 3.59 5.32 19.83
CA GLU A 253 4.75 6.14 19.53
C GLU A 253 5.18 6.01 18.07
N TRP A 254 4.96 4.83 17.46
CA TRP A 254 5.45 4.57 16.11
C TRP A 254 4.74 5.41 15.05
N ILE A 255 3.46 5.75 15.27
CA ILE A 255 2.63 6.53 14.33
C ILE A 255 3.31 7.85 13.98
N ARG A 256 3.63 8.67 15.00
CA ARG A 256 4.28 9.97 14.77
C ARG A 256 5.77 9.82 14.44
N THR A 257 6.44 8.84 15.05
CA THR A 257 7.86 8.55 14.76
C THR A 257 8.07 8.28 13.29
N LYS A 258 7.20 7.51 12.63
CA LYS A 258 7.32 7.16 11.22
C LYS A 258 7.39 8.39 10.31
N PHE A 259 6.57 9.41 10.55
CA PHE A 259 6.64 10.69 9.81
C PHE A 259 7.94 11.48 10.07
N ARG A 260 8.60 11.26 11.20
CA ARG A 260 9.89 11.91 11.50
C ARG A 260 11.07 11.22 10.81
N VAL A 261 11.03 9.89 10.62
CA VAL A 261 12.20 9.10 10.24
C VAL A 261 12.14 8.46 8.85
N SER A 262 10.94 8.27 8.27
CA SER A 262 10.80 7.58 6.99
C SER A 262 10.85 8.54 5.81
N GLY A 263 11.70 8.20 4.83
CA GLY A 263 11.76 8.88 3.54
C GLY A 263 10.56 8.62 2.64
N GLY A 264 9.77 7.55 2.91
CA GLY A 264 8.49 7.32 2.19
C GLY A 264 7.45 8.41 2.45
N MET A 265 7.66 9.23 3.48
CA MET A 265 6.80 10.34 3.86
C MET A 265 7.21 11.65 3.16
N ASP A 266 8.30 11.65 2.40
CA ASP A 266 8.73 12.80 1.61
C ASP A 266 7.86 12.97 0.36
N LEU A 267 7.62 14.23 -0.03
CA LEU A 267 7.17 14.56 -1.37
C LEU A 267 8.33 14.36 -2.37
N PRO A 268 8.07 14.14 -3.66
CA PRO A 268 9.15 14.12 -4.65
C PRO A 268 9.73 15.52 -4.86
N GLY A 269 11.03 15.59 -5.17
CA GLY A 269 11.71 16.84 -5.52
C GLY A 269 13.11 16.96 -4.92
N SER A 270 13.89 17.91 -5.44
CA SER A 270 15.25 18.20 -4.98
C SER A 270 15.32 19.25 -3.87
N ASP A 271 14.33 20.13 -3.78
CA ASP A 271 14.27 21.16 -2.73
C ASP A 271 13.96 20.54 -1.38
N GLN A 272 14.91 20.61 -0.45
CA GLN A 272 14.83 19.94 0.85
C GLN A 272 13.63 20.41 1.70
N GLU A 273 13.26 21.69 1.64
CA GLU A 273 12.18 22.26 2.45
C GLU A 273 10.81 21.84 1.92
N LEU A 274 10.64 21.87 0.60
CA LEU A 274 9.41 21.39 -0.05
C LEU A 274 9.27 19.87 0.09
N ARG A 275 10.38 19.13 -0.01
CA ARG A 275 10.39 17.66 0.07
C ARG A 275 9.82 17.15 1.37
N VAL A 276 10.17 17.78 2.50
CA VAL A 276 9.75 17.35 3.83
C VAL A 276 8.50 18.07 4.34
N ASP A 277 7.92 18.98 3.56
CA ASP A 277 6.83 19.86 4.02
C ASP A 277 5.63 19.07 4.54
N TRP A 278 5.17 18.08 3.78
CA TRP A 278 4.07 17.18 4.13
C TRP A 278 4.31 16.50 5.49
N ARG A 279 5.36 15.67 5.60
CA ARG A 279 5.63 14.91 6.83
C ARG A 279 5.90 15.79 8.03
N ARG A 280 6.52 16.97 7.81
CA ARG A 280 6.78 17.95 8.86
C ARG A 280 5.48 18.51 9.42
N ARG A 281 4.49 18.81 8.58
CA ARG A 281 3.18 19.30 9.03
C ARG A 281 2.39 18.21 9.74
N VAL A 282 2.33 17.01 9.16
CA VAL A 282 1.60 15.88 9.78
C VAL A 282 2.19 15.49 11.12
N GLN A 283 3.51 15.35 11.25
CA GLN A 283 4.10 14.99 12.55
C GLN A 283 3.89 16.07 13.62
N ARG A 284 3.84 17.36 13.25
CA ARG A 284 3.50 18.44 14.19
C ARG A 284 2.06 18.29 14.67
N ARG A 285 1.13 18.10 13.72
CA ARG A 285 -0.29 17.93 14.06
C ARG A 285 -0.52 16.68 14.91
N LEU A 286 0.14 15.56 14.62
CA LEU A 286 0.07 14.37 15.46
C LEU A 286 0.57 14.65 16.90
N GLY A 287 1.61 15.47 17.05
CA GLY A 287 2.09 15.91 18.36
C GLY A 287 1.05 16.75 19.11
N GLU A 288 0.37 17.67 18.43
CA GLU A 288 -0.74 18.46 18.99
C GLU A 288 -1.92 17.57 19.43
N GLU A 289 -2.17 16.47 18.72
CA GLU A 289 -3.19 15.46 19.04
C GLU A 289 -2.71 14.43 20.09
N GLY A 290 -1.53 14.64 20.71
CA GLY A 290 -1.03 13.81 21.81
C GLY A 290 -0.41 12.47 21.37
N PHE A 291 0.02 12.33 20.12
CA PHE A 291 0.85 11.19 19.74
C PHE A 291 2.31 11.43 20.18
N PRO A 292 2.86 10.55 21.04
CA PRO A 292 4.27 10.60 21.39
C PRO A 292 5.14 10.20 20.19
N ASP A 293 6.45 10.47 20.28
CA ASP A 293 7.41 9.97 19.31
C ASP A 293 8.75 9.65 19.98
N ILE A 294 9.54 8.79 19.33
CA ILE A 294 10.86 8.35 19.81
C ILE A 294 11.95 8.54 18.75
N ALA A 295 11.75 9.46 17.80
CA ALA A 295 12.59 9.55 16.60
C ALA A 295 14.08 9.79 16.92
N ASP A 296 14.39 10.58 17.94
CA ASP A 296 15.77 10.86 18.31
C ASP A 296 16.48 9.61 18.86
N ARG A 297 15.79 8.81 19.68
CA ARG A 297 16.29 7.50 20.14
C ARG A 297 16.41 6.51 18.99
N TRP A 298 15.43 6.50 18.10
CA TRP A 298 15.44 5.66 16.91
C TRP A 298 16.63 5.97 16.01
N MET A 299 16.95 7.24 15.76
CA MET A 299 18.08 7.62 14.90
C MET A 299 19.42 7.12 15.44
N VAL A 300 19.63 7.21 16.77
CA VAL A 300 20.82 6.69 17.45
C VAL A 300 20.88 5.16 17.35
N TRP A 301 19.78 4.50 17.69
CA TRP A 301 19.66 3.03 17.65
C TRP A 301 19.86 2.47 16.24
N TRP A 302 19.26 3.10 15.23
CA TRP A 302 19.30 2.65 13.84
C TRP A 302 20.68 2.82 13.22
N ARG A 303 21.44 3.87 13.56
CA ARG A 303 22.79 4.11 13.02
C ARG A 303 23.90 3.26 13.66
N ASN A 304 23.60 2.47 14.69
CA ASN A 304 24.60 1.79 15.52
C ASN A 304 25.59 2.77 16.20
N GLU A 305 25.15 4.00 16.45
CA GLU A 305 25.90 4.96 17.26
C GLU A 305 25.61 4.68 18.75
N ALA A 306 26.09 3.54 19.26
CA ALA A 306 26.04 3.17 20.68
C ALA A 306 27.41 3.32 21.34
#